data_AF-A0A933Q547-F1
#
_entry.id   AF-A0A933Q547-F1
#
_cell.length_a   1.000
_cell.length_b   1.000
_cell.length_c   1.000
_cell.angle_alpha   90.00
_cell.angle_beta   90.00
_cell.angle_gamma   90.00
#
_symmetry.space_group_name_H-M   'P 1'
#
loop_
_entity.id
_entity.type
_entity.pdbx_description
1 polymer ?
#
loop_
_entity_poly.entity_id
_entity_poly.type
_entity_poly.pdbx_seq_one_letter_code
_entity_poly.pdbx_strand_id
1 'polypeptide(L)'
;MIFGVFLMVLIPYGVISLAGASVGVAIRGVLPAPLQNRVWNRSAIALVVIVAIAHMSFHANARYGAKNEAVSVVDFVKTNNEVLSKAGSIKTASIHVGPGIKKGSSTAEYHLYVVGDKTVFPVVRVLRNSSPPQIVLACVSEIPYGKNDPFKDPCAQ
;
A
#
# COMPACT_ATOMS: atom_id res chain seq x y z
N MET A 1 -0.63 17.16 3.49
CA MET A 1 0.03 15.91 3.97
C MET A 1 1.52 16.08 4.34
N ILE A 2 2.18 17.22 4.12
CA ILE A 2 3.62 17.40 4.45
C ILE A 2 3.85 17.74 5.94
N PHE A 3 2.89 18.41 6.59
CA PHE A 3 2.99 18.83 7.99
C PHE A 3 3.01 17.68 9.01
N GLY A 4 2.32 16.57 8.73
CA GLY A 4 2.26 15.42 9.65
C GLY A 4 3.57 14.62 9.72
N VAL A 5 4.33 14.59 8.62
CA VAL A 5 5.61 13.87 8.56
C VAL A 5 6.69 14.62 9.36
N PHE A 6 6.67 15.95 9.35
CA PHE A 6 7.60 16.76 10.15
C PHE A 6 7.39 16.56 11.66
N LEU A 7 6.13 16.48 12.11
CA LEU A 7 5.82 16.28 13.53
C LEU A 7 6.23 14.89 14.02
N MET A 8 6.07 13.85 13.20
CA MET A 8 6.48 12.48 13.56
C MET A 8 7.99 12.29 13.61
N VAL A 9 8.79 13.11 12.94
CA VAL A 9 10.26 13.04 13.00
C VAL A 9 10.80 13.88 14.16
N LEU A 10 10.19 15.02 14.47
CA LEU A 10 10.66 15.93 15.51
C LEU A 10 10.41 15.41 16.94
N ILE A 11 9.29 14.71 17.18
CA ILE A 11 8.98 14.16 18.51
C ILE A 11 10.01 13.13 18.99
N PRO A 12 10.37 12.08 18.21
CA PRO A 12 11.40 11.14 18.64
C PRO A 12 12.79 11.80 18.72
N TYR A 13 13.12 12.73 17.82
CA TYR A 13 14.39 13.47 17.92
C TYR A 13 14.49 14.31 19.19
N GLY A 14 13.42 15.00 19.58
CA GLY A 14 13.36 15.80 20.80
C GLY A 14 13.54 14.94 22.05
N VAL A 15 12.83 13.81 22.13
CA VAL A 15 12.92 12.87 23.27
C VAL A 15 14.31 12.22 23.36
N ILE A 16 14.92 11.85 22.21
CA ILE A 16 16.27 11.26 22.17
C ILE A 16 17.33 12.29 22.56
N SER A 17 17.19 13.56 22.15
CA SER A 17 18.13 14.62 22.49
C SER A 17 18.06 14.98 23.99
N LEU A 18 16.85 15.04 24.58
CA LEU A 18 16.66 15.26 26.02
C LEU A 18 17.16 14.08 26.87
N ALA A 19 16.97 12.84 26.42
CA ALA A 19 17.50 11.66 27.09
C ALA A 19 19.03 11.53 26.97
N GLY A 20 19.62 11.95 25.84
CA GLY A 20 21.08 11.97 25.67
C GLY A 20 21.76 13.04 26.54
N ALA A 21 21.12 14.20 26.71
CA ALA A 21 21.66 15.28 27.53
C ALA A 21 21.68 14.95 29.03
N SER A 22 20.64 14.28 29.55
CA SER A 22 20.57 13.88 30.96
C SER A 22 21.57 12.76 31.31
N VAL A 23 21.80 11.82 30.40
CA VAL A 23 22.81 10.76 30.56
C VAL A 23 24.24 11.32 30.45
N GLY A 24 24.48 12.31 29.59
CA GLY A 24 25.78 12.97 29.45
C GLY A 24 26.26 13.73 30.70
N VAL A 25 25.32 14.30 31.48
CA VAL A 25 25.65 15.02 32.72
C VAL A 25 25.93 14.06 33.88
N ALA A 26 25.23 12.92 33.96
CA ALA A 26 25.46 11.93 35.00
C ALA A 26 26.79 11.15 34.81
N ILE A 27 27.23 10.93 33.57
CA ILE A 27 28.43 10.11 33.27
C ILE A 27 29.75 10.88 33.46
N ARG A 28 29.74 12.22 33.31
CA ARG A 28 30.97 13.05 33.44
C ARG A 28 31.58 13.08 34.83
N GLY A 29 30.84 12.63 35.86
CA GLY A 29 31.33 12.59 37.24
C GLY A 29 31.77 11.21 37.76
N VAL A 30 31.52 10.12 37.02
CA VAL A 30 31.54 8.75 37.61
C VAL A 30 32.42 7.74 36.85
N LEU A 31 32.79 7.99 35.58
CA LEU A 31 33.47 6.99 34.75
C LEU A 31 34.80 7.48 34.15
N PRO A 32 35.88 6.66 34.16
CA PRO A 32 37.14 6.99 33.52
C PRO A 32 36.99 7.02 31.98
N ALA A 33 37.63 8.00 31.34
CA ALA A 33 37.57 8.31 29.90
C ALA A 33 37.59 7.11 28.91
N PRO A 34 38.36 6.02 29.09
CA PRO A 34 38.34 4.90 28.13
C PRO A 34 37.00 4.15 28.06
N LEU A 35 36.21 4.15 29.13
CA LEU A 35 34.89 3.50 29.14
C LEU A 35 33.83 4.37 28.44
N GLN A 36 34.00 5.69 28.44
CA GLN A 36 33.04 6.64 27.86
C GLN A 36 32.94 6.48 26.33
N ASN A 37 34.07 6.32 25.63
CA ASN A 37 34.09 6.09 24.17
C ASN A 37 33.45 4.75 23.78
N ARG A 38 33.58 3.72 24.63
CA ARG A 38 32.95 2.41 24.39
C ARG A 38 31.43 2.48 24.50
N VAL A 39 30.92 3.22 25.48
CA VAL A 39 29.48 3.41 25.68
C VAL A 39 28.88 4.22 24.54
N TRP A 40 29.53 5.34 24.16
CA TRP A 40 29.08 6.18 23.04
C TRP A 40 29.02 5.42 21.70
N ASN A 41 30.04 4.61 21.39
CA ASN A 41 30.04 3.80 20.17
C ASN A 41 28.92 2.76 20.17
N ARG A 42 28.62 2.12 21.31
CA ARG A 42 27.53 1.14 21.41
C ARG A 42 26.16 1.78 21.26
N SER A 43 25.94 2.94 21.87
CA SER A 43 24.70 3.69 21.77
C SER A 43 24.44 4.22 20.35
N ALA A 44 25.48 4.71 19.66
CA ALA A 44 25.37 5.17 18.28
C ALA A 44 24.98 4.03 17.32
N ILE A 45 25.57 2.84 17.49
CA ILE A 45 25.24 1.65 16.68
C ILE A 45 23.77 1.25 16.88
N ALA A 46 23.28 1.23 18.12
CA ALA A 46 21.89 0.90 18.41
C ALA A 46 20.89 1.86 17.74
N LEU A 47 21.17 3.16 17.74
CA LEU A 47 20.35 4.17 17.08
C LEU A 47 20.28 3.98 15.56
N VAL A 48 21.43 3.72 14.92
CA VAL A 48 21.48 3.48 13.47
C VAL A 48 20.66 2.25 13.09
N VAL A 49 20.72 1.18 13.88
CA VAL A 49 19.93 -0.05 13.66
C VAL A 49 18.44 0.23 13.77
N ILE A 50 18.00 0.99 14.77
CA ILE A 50 16.57 1.34 14.94
C ILE A 50 16.06 2.17 13.77
N VAL A 51 16.83 3.18 13.33
CA VAL A 51 16.47 4.01 12.17
C VAL A 51 16.40 3.18 10.88
N ALA A 52 17.35 2.26 10.68
CA ALA A 52 17.33 1.35 9.53
C ALA A 52 16.11 0.43 9.52
N ILE A 53 15.74 -0.14 10.67
CA ILE A 53 14.54 -0.96 10.83
C ILE A 53 13.27 -0.14 10.53
N ALA A 54 13.16 1.06 11.09
CA ALA A 54 12.00 1.95 10.85
C ALA A 54 11.86 2.32 9.36
N HIS A 55 12.99 2.62 8.69
CA HIS A 55 13.00 2.94 7.26
C HIS A 55 12.60 1.73 6.40
N MET A 56 13.05 0.52 6.76
CA MET A 56 12.63 -0.73 6.09
C MET A 56 11.14 -1.02 6.29
N SER A 57 10.60 -0.83 7.49
CA SER A 57 9.17 -1.03 7.77
C SER A 57 8.28 -0.06 6.98
N PHE A 58 8.72 1.18 6.78
CA PHE A 58 7.98 2.15 5.98
C PHE A 58 7.92 1.77 4.49
N HIS A 59 9.03 1.27 3.93
CA HIS A 59 9.04 0.79 2.54
C HIS A 59 8.26 -0.52 2.33
N ALA A 60 8.20 -1.38 3.35
CA ALA A 60 7.41 -2.60 3.30
C ALA A 60 5.91 -2.27 3.17
N ASN A 61 5.38 -1.38 4.03
CA ASN A 61 3.95 -1.02 4.04
C ASN A 61 3.46 -0.43 2.70
N ALA A 62 4.30 0.33 2.01
CA ALA A 62 3.96 0.89 0.69
C ALA A 62 3.78 -0.20 -0.39
N ARG A 63 4.44 -1.36 -0.27
CA ARG A 63 4.30 -2.49 -1.20
C ARG A 63 3.15 -3.43 -0.82
N TYR A 64 2.80 -3.51 0.47
CA TYR A 64 1.66 -4.30 0.92
C TYR A 64 0.31 -3.74 0.44
N GLY A 65 0.16 -2.41 0.38
CA GLY A 65 -1.10 -1.79 -0.07
C GLY A 65 -1.54 -2.22 -1.48
N ALA A 66 -0.63 -2.20 -2.47
CA ALA A 66 -0.98 -2.52 -3.86
C ALA A 66 -1.26 -4.01 -4.11
N LYS A 67 -0.56 -4.92 -3.41
CA LYS A 67 -0.85 -6.36 -3.51
C LYS A 67 -2.18 -6.69 -2.85
N ASN A 68 -2.47 -6.07 -1.71
CA ASN A 68 -3.74 -6.26 -1.02
C ASN A 68 -4.92 -5.70 -1.84
N GLU A 69 -4.73 -4.56 -2.53
CA GLU A 69 -5.77 -3.96 -3.38
C GLU A 69 -6.21 -4.92 -4.49
N ALA A 70 -5.27 -5.55 -5.20
CA ALA A 70 -5.59 -6.51 -6.25
C ALA A 70 -6.37 -7.72 -5.69
N VAL A 71 -5.94 -8.26 -4.55
CA VAL A 71 -6.66 -9.38 -3.90
C VAL A 71 -8.08 -8.98 -3.52
N SER A 72 -8.27 -7.80 -2.90
CA SER A 72 -9.60 -7.29 -2.55
C SER A 72 -10.49 -7.08 -3.77
N VAL A 73 -9.93 -6.67 -4.91
CA VAL A 73 -10.69 -6.54 -6.16
C VAL A 73 -11.15 -7.91 -6.68
N VAL A 74 -10.30 -8.95 -6.62
CA VAL A 74 -10.71 -10.32 -7.00
C VAL A 74 -11.84 -10.80 -6.10
N ASP A 75 -11.70 -10.63 -4.79
CA ASP A 75 -12.69 -11.10 -3.82
C ASP A 75 -14.02 -10.37 -3.96
N PHE A 76 -13.99 -9.08 -4.24
CA PHE A 76 -15.18 -8.29 -4.57
C PHE A 76 -15.88 -8.84 -5.82
N VAL A 77 -15.16 -9.11 -6.91
CA VAL A 77 -15.75 -9.63 -8.15
C VAL A 77 -16.35 -11.02 -7.97
N LYS A 78 -15.71 -11.90 -7.19
CA LYS A 78 -16.23 -13.25 -6.91
C LYS A 78 -17.53 -13.26 -6.11
N THR A 79 -17.77 -12.21 -5.32
CA THR A 79 -18.95 -12.10 -4.44
C THR A 79 -20.01 -11.15 -5.00
N ASN A 80 -19.74 -10.49 -6.12
CA ASN A 80 -20.66 -9.53 -6.72
C ASN A 80 -21.81 -10.23 -7.46
N ASN A 81 -23.04 -9.94 -7.07
CA ASN A 81 -24.25 -10.55 -7.66
C ASN A 81 -24.40 -10.27 -9.16
N GLU A 82 -24.01 -9.10 -9.64
CA GLU A 82 -24.12 -8.77 -11.07
C GLU A 82 -23.15 -9.62 -11.90
N VAL A 83 -21.92 -9.79 -11.42
CA VAL A 83 -20.93 -10.66 -12.05
C VAL A 83 -21.40 -12.12 -12.03
N LEU A 84 -21.86 -12.60 -10.88
CA LEU A 84 -22.39 -13.96 -10.72
C LEU A 84 -23.59 -14.22 -11.63
N SER A 85 -24.48 -13.23 -11.81
CA SER A 85 -25.65 -13.37 -12.68
C SER A 85 -25.30 -13.57 -14.16
N LYS A 86 -24.19 -12.97 -14.62
CA LYS A 86 -23.74 -13.07 -16.03
C LYS A 86 -22.75 -14.23 -16.26
N ALA A 87 -21.83 -14.43 -15.33
CA ALA A 87 -20.79 -15.46 -15.41
C ALA A 87 -21.30 -16.86 -15.02
N GLY A 88 -22.35 -16.93 -14.19
CA GLY A 88 -22.78 -18.16 -13.52
C GLY A 88 -21.81 -18.57 -12.42
N SER A 89 -21.53 -19.87 -12.31
CA SER A 89 -20.61 -20.41 -11.30
C SER A 89 -19.15 -20.08 -11.63
N ILE A 90 -18.54 -19.15 -10.89
CA ILE A 90 -17.16 -18.71 -11.11
C ILE A 90 -16.17 -19.83 -10.74
N LYS A 91 -15.37 -20.26 -11.73
CA LYS A 91 -14.29 -21.26 -11.55
C LYS A 91 -12.96 -20.57 -11.31
N THR A 92 -12.66 -19.56 -12.12
CA THR A 92 -11.38 -18.84 -12.09
C THR A 92 -11.62 -17.35 -12.30
N ALA A 93 -10.86 -16.51 -11.59
CA ALA A 93 -10.82 -15.07 -11.82
C ALA A 93 -9.35 -14.63 -11.82
N SER A 94 -8.92 -13.94 -12.88
CA SER A 94 -7.59 -13.34 -12.99
C SER A 94 -7.71 -11.84 -13.27
N ILE A 95 -6.74 -11.07 -12.75
CA ILE A 95 -6.68 -9.62 -12.96
C ILE A 95 -5.75 -9.33 -14.14
N HIS A 96 -6.23 -8.48 -15.05
CA HIS A 96 -5.41 -7.77 -16.01
C HIS A 96 -5.37 -6.28 -15.62
N VAL A 97 -4.17 -5.81 -15.30
CA VAL A 97 -3.95 -4.40 -14.96
C VAL A 97 -4.16 -3.57 -16.23
N GLY A 98 -5.15 -2.67 -16.21
CA GLY A 98 -5.42 -1.76 -17.33
C GLY A 98 -4.39 -0.65 -17.46
N PRO A 99 -4.28 -0.01 -18.64
CA PRO A 99 -3.37 1.10 -18.92
C PRO A 99 -3.65 2.34 -18.04
N GLY A 100 -4.81 2.40 -17.39
CA GLY A 100 -5.23 3.49 -16.51
C GLY A 100 -4.63 3.47 -15.11
N ILE A 101 -3.92 2.41 -14.68
CA ILE A 101 -3.35 2.34 -13.33
C ILE A 101 -2.05 3.16 -13.26
N LYS A 102 -2.19 4.48 -13.24
CA LYS A 102 -1.08 5.40 -12.96
C LYS A 102 -0.80 5.43 -11.46
N LYS A 103 0.47 5.26 -11.09
CA LYS A 103 0.93 5.37 -9.69
C LYS A 103 0.57 6.77 -9.16
N GLY A 104 -0.15 6.84 -8.04
CA GLY A 104 -0.60 8.10 -7.44
C GLY A 104 -1.95 8.62 -7.92
N SER A 105 -2.63 7.91 -8.84
CA SER A 105 -4.02 8.22 -9.16
C SER A 105 -4.93 7.90 -7.97
N SER A 106 -5.88 8.81 -7.69
CA SER A 106 -6.95 8.62 -6.70
C SER A 106 -7.95 7.55 -7.12
N THR A 107 -7.98 7.20 -8.41
CA THR A 107 -8.82 6.14 -8.96
C THR A 107 -7.95 5.16 -9.73
N ALA A 108 -8.08 3.86 -9.46
CA ALA A 108 -7.48 2.80 -10.23
C ALA A 108 -8.57 1.97 -10.93
N GLU A 109 -8.34 1.61 -12.19
CA GLU A 109 -9.26 0.79 -12.96
C GLU A 109 -8.62 -0.57 -13.27
N TYR A 110 -9.32 -1.63 -12.89
CA TYR A 110 -8.90 -3.02 -13.05
C TYR A 110 -9.84 -3.69 -14.05
N HIS A 111 -9.25 -4.35 -15.06
CA HIS A 111 -10.00 -5.22 -15.95
C HIS A 111 -9.78 -6.65 -15.50
N LEU A 112 -10.86 -7.38 -15.28
CA LEU A 112 -10.77 -8.75 -14.84
C LEU A 112 -11.18 -9.70 -15.95
N TYR A 113 -10.62 -10.90 -15.86
CA TYR A 113 -10.99 -12.04 -16.69
C TYR A 113 -11.63 -13.07 -15.76
N VAL A 114 -12.94 -13.26 -15.87
CA VAL A 114 -13.71 -14.17 -15.03
C VAL A 114 -14.23 -15.31 -15.88
N VAL A 115 -13.81 -16.53 -15.54
CA VAL A 115 -14.24 -17.76 -16.20
C VAL A 115 -15.21 -18.47 -15.28
N GLY A 116 -16.49 -18.51 -15.66
CA GLY A 116 -17.52 -19.30 -15.00
C GLY A 116 -18.15 -20.33 -15.93
N ASP A 117 -19.47 -20.31 -16.00
CA ASP A 117 -20.26 -20.97 -17.04
C ASP A 117 -20.14 -20.21 -18.37
N LYS A 118 -20.05 -18.88 -18.28
CA LYS A 118 -19.65 -17.98 -19.36
C LYS A 118 -18.42 -17.18 -18.93
N THR A 119 -17.61 -16.81 -19.92
CA THR A 119 -16.49 -15.90 -19.69
C THR A 119 -16.98 -14.47 -19.75
N VAL A 120 -16.73 -13.70 -18.70
CA VAL A 120 -17.08 -12.27 -18.63
C VAL A 120 -15.87 -11.44 -18.24
N PHE A 121 -15.92 -10.16 -18.61
CA PHE A 121 -14.83 -9.21 -18.44
C PHE A 121 -15.32 -8.01 -17.63
N PRO A 122 -15.38 -8.13 -16.29
CA PRO A 122 -15.80 -7.02 -15.45
C PRO A 122 -14.72 -5.94 -15.36
N VAL A 123 -15.18 -4.69 -15.33
CA VAL A 123 -14.34 -3.52 -15.09
C VAL A 123 -14.65 -3.00 -13.70
N VAL A 124 -13.62 -2.90 -12.86
CA VAL A 124 -13.75 -2.48 -11.46
C VAL A 124 -12.95 -1.22 -11.23
N ARG A 125 -13.55 -0.24 -10.57
CA ARG A 125 -12.91 1.01 -10.17
C ARG A 125 -12.67 1.01 -8.67
N VAL A 126 -11.44 1.30 -8.27
CA VAL A 126 -11.03 1.46 -6.88
C VAL A 126 -10.79 2.93 -6.61
N LEU A 127 -11.61 3.50 -5.73
CA LEU A 127 -11.51 4.88 -5.26
C LEU A 127 -10.64 4.90 -4.00
N ARG A 128 -9.41 5.40 -4.13
CA ARG A 128 -8.41 5.51 -3.06
C ARG A 128 -8.53 6.80 -2.24
N ASN A 129 -9.57 7.60 -2.50
CA ASN A 129 -9.87 8.81 -1.73
C ASN A 129 -10.47 8.52 -0.34
N SER A 130 -10.86 7.26 -0.09
CA SER A 130 -11.43 6.76 1.16
C SER A 130 -10.50 5.74 1.82
N SER A 131 -10.58 5.63 3.14
CA SER A 131 -9.91 4.59 3.93
C SER A 131 -10.97 3.89 4.80
N PRO A 132 -11.35 2.63 4.49
CA PRO A 132 -10.79 1.75 3.46
C PRO A 132 -11.13 2.21 2.02
N PRO A 133 -10.35 1.78 1.00
CA PRO A 133 -10.66 2.08 -0.40
C PRO A 133 -12.04 1.54 -0.80
N GLN A 134 -12.81 2.33 -1.53
CA GLN A 134 -14.09 1.89 -2.08
C GLN A 134 -13.88 1.16 -3.41
N ILE A 135 -14.42 -0.05 -3.51
CA ILE A 135 -14.36 -0.88 -4.72
C ILE A 135 -15.74 -0.88 -5.35
N VAL A 136 -15.83 -0.46 -6.61
CA VAL A 136 -17.09 -0.30 -7.34
C VAL A 136 -17.02 -1.05 -8.66
N LEU A 137 -18.04 -1.84 -8.97
CA LEU A 137 -18.19 -2.44 -10.30
C LEU A 137 -18.64 -1.35 -11.27
N ALA A 138 -17.84 -1.07 -12.30
CA ALA A 138 -18.21 -0.11 -13.34
C ALA A 138 -19.16 -0.74 -14.36
N CYS A 139 -18.82 -1.94 -14.84
CA CYS A 139 -19.64 -2.71 -15.76
C CYS A 139 -19.15 -4.15 -15.91
N VAL A 140 -19.96 -4.98 -16.57
CA VAL A 140 -19.62 -6.36 -16.96
C VAL A 140 -19.85 -6.52 -18.46
N SER A 141 -18.78 -6.74 -19.21
CA SER A 141 -18.81 -6.99 -20.66
C SER A 141 -18.58 -8.47 -20.98
N GLU A 142 -19.08 -8.92 -22.13
CA GLU A 142 -18.77 -10.22 -22.72
C GLU A 142 -17.60 -10.13 -23.73
N ILE A 143 -17.15 -8.91 -24.06
CA ILE A 143 -16.09 -8.66 -25.03
C ILE A 143 -14.74 -8.66 -24.31
N PRO A 144 -13.74 -9.42 -24.80
CA PRO A 144 -12.44 -9.49 -24.17
C PRO A 144 -11.69 -8.16 -24.20
N TYR A 145 -10.94 -7.93 -23.12
CA TYR A 145 -10.00 -6.83 -23.04
C TYR A 145 -9.01 -6.87 -24.23
N GLY A 146 -8.94 -5.77 -24.99
CA GLY A 146 -8.13 -5.66 -26.21
C GLY A 146 -8.89 -5.89 -27.52
N LYS A 147 -10.13 -6.37 -27.49
CA LYS A 147 -11.05 -6.36 -28.65
C LYS A 147 -12.11 -5.25 -28.59
N ASN A 148 -12.08 -4.46 -27.54
CA ASN A 148 -12.92 -3.28 -27.38
C ASN A 148 -12.48 -2.18 -28.36
N ASP A 149 -13.44 -1.37 -28.82
CA ASP A 149 -13.15 -0.15 -29.56
C ASP A 149 -12.34 0.80 -28.66
N PRO A 150 -11.10 1.19 -29.03
CA PRO A 150 -10.25 2.03 -28.20
C PRO A 150 -10.76 3.46 -28.04
N PHE A 151 -11.74 3.89 -28.86
CA PHE A 151 -12.34 5.22 -28.80
C PHE A 151 -13.62 5.25 -27.97
N LYS A 152 -14.14 4.09 -27.55
CA LYS A 152 -15.33 3.99 -26.70
C LYS A 152 -14.97 3.57 -25.27
N ASP A 153 -15.80 3.99 -24.32
CA ASP A 153 -15.69 3.53 -22.94
C ASP A 153 -15.86 1.98 -22.90
N PRO A 154 -15.05 1.25 -22.10
CA PRO A 154 -15.21 -0.20 -21.94
C PRO A 154 -16.62 -0.64 -21.53
N CYS A 155 -17.37 0.24 -20.87
CA CYS A 155 -18.74 0.00 -20.44
C CYS A 155 -19.81 0.38 -21.47
N ALA A 156 -19.44 1.06 -22.56
CA ALA A 156 -20.33 1.50 -23.63
C ALA A 156 -20.08 0.78 -24.96
N GLN A 157 -19.50 -0.43 -24.89
CA GLN A 157 -19.20 -1.27 -26.05
C GLN A 157 -20.47 -1.87 -26.67
#